data_AF-A0A9X4C440-F1
#
_entry.id   AF-A0A9X4C440-F1
#
_cell.length_a   1.000
_cell.length_b   1.000
_cell.length_c   1.000
_cell.angle_alpha   90.00
_cell.angle_beta   90.00
_cell.angle_gamma   90.00
#
_symmetry.space_group_name_H-M   'P 1'
#
loop_
_entity.id
_entity.type
_entity.pdbx_description
1 polymer ?
#
loop_
_entity_poly.entity_id
_entity_poly.type
_entity_poly.pdbx_seq_one_letter_code
_entity_poly.pdbx_strand_id
1 'polypeptide(L)'
;MTSPTDNSTNNNHAHEVVNNAFEKITDQDMTTPVANFLTTSLENFEPSHKSKIDEYRAALEEAFVLQNAVDQSLSTLETPSVFCKQKLNMMIRTKYPAWVTSKHKIKLKPKASTDDADYSITLLQAAMLNFTDTEAAADYYSSDSEIVLNPQDASDDDISKEKITAQEFSALSRSLDLGNEYQKMIEEKFNTAQARADAVQLAMLNMKLAAYTKFFSKDIDEETWSTLKNLTDKKVDTANGSAPEKVRILFYSVQLLGKYDTNTVMLIVSKDDPTKNQYILYVPNDRGPGFYVYDSPDDFRQKFEYLLQNDTPLPKFLASRMNLVDQAACLAELKELQKAKNTGTVDRKERSVETIDLSGREYVTLTKLKAENLFAHIATLNLNTFITDTKRIAVPVNEVNLPTHANRRANSHLHPRPPVSEQLTYSFRLRLRSSPVDALLSELFTGVEEWTVEEKKKGLLQLLELKELRNQQPTSSSAEDEENSDAQTRLPDYFNAFELVGNRENTRLFLWKRDLAGYQQRDVVASRLKTSGQPYEDGAQILLFNSRYFIWIKDSAYEVKPSLLDWRVVHPFNKSAYRPYVMYRGWELAK
;
A
#
# COMPACT_ATOMS: atom_id res chain seq x y z
N MET A 1 47.01 17.92 31.02
CA MET A 1 46.32 19.21 30.79
C MET A 1 46.45 19.55 29.32
N THR A 2 45.40 19.27 28.54
CA THR A 2 45.04 19.95 27.29
C THR A 2 43.68 19.38 26.89
N SER A 3 42.65 20.22 27.01
CA SER A 3 41.24 19.92 26.72
C SER A 3 40.99 19.85 25.21
N PRO A 4 40.07 19.01 24.74
CA PRO A 4 39.48 19.15 23.41
C PRO A 4 38.17 19.94 23.51
N THR A 5 38.22 21.22 23.15
CA THR A 5 37.07 22.01 22.70
C THR A 5 36.95 21.89 21.18
N ASP A 6 35.74 22.13 20.66
CA ASP A 6 35.37 22.24 19.23
C ASP A 6 34.87 21.00 18.48
N ASN A 7 33.88 20.29 19.05
CA ASN A 7 32.94 19.49 18.24
C ASN A 7 31.46 19.58 18.68
N SER A 8 31.12 20.32 19.73
CA SER A 8 29.72 20.47 20.19
C SER A 8 29.00 21.69 19.60
N THR A 9 29.75 22.70 19.16
CA THR A 9 29.21 23.98 18.67
C THR A 9 28.69 23.91 17.23
N ASN A 10 29.29 23.09 16.35
CA ASN A 10 28.81 22.95 14.97
C ASN A 10 27.52 22.10 14.83
N ASN A 11 27.30 21.11 15.72
CA ASN A 11 26.05 20.36 15.73
C ASN A 11 24.89 21.18 16.31
N ASN A 12 25.15 22.04 17.30
CA ASN A 12 24.12 22.92 17.85
C ASN A 12 23.68 24.01 16.87
N HIS A 13 24.58 24.54 16.04
CA HIS A 13 24.21 25.54 15.04
C HIS A 13 23.41 24.94 13.86
N ALA A 14 23.75 23.73 13.40
CA ALA A 14 22.93 23.03 12.41
C ALA A 14 21.54 22.65 12.98
N HIS A 15 21.46 22.28 14.26
CA HIS A 15 20.20 22.01 14.95
C HIS A 15 19.35 23.29 15.20
N GLU A 16 19.98 24.42 15.54
CA GLU A 16 19.28 25.72 15.69
C GLU A 16 18.77 26.26 14.36
N VAL A 17 19.55 26.16 13.28
CA VAL A 17 19.12 26.62 11.94
C VAL A 17 17.94 25.81 11.42
N VAL A 18 17.91 24.49 11.68
CA VAL A 18 16.77 23.64 11.33
C VAL A 18 15.58 23.88 12.25
N ASN A 19 15.78 24.08 13.56
CA ASN A 19 14.67 24.39 14.48
C ASN A 19 14.02 25.75 14.17
N ASN A 20 14.82 26.78 13.85
CA ASN A 20 14.30 28.10 13.46
C ASN A 20 13.51 28.10 12.14
N ALA A 21 13.78 27.16 11.23
CA ALA A 21 13.04 27.03 9.97
C ALA A 21 11.61 26.45 10.15
N PHE A 22 11.32 25.81 11.28
CA PHE A 22 10.02 25.16 11.54
C PHE A 22 9.20 25.82 12.65
N GLU A 23 9.75 26.79 13.38
CA GLU A 23 9.07 27.43 14.52
C GLU A 23 8.04 28.51 14.15
N LYS A 24 7.90 28.87 12.87
CA LYS A 24 6.80 29.73 12.38
C LYS A 24 6.42 29.37 10.95
N ILE A 25 5.69 28.27 10.78
CA ILE A 25 4.88 28.08 9.59
C ILE A 25 3.58 28.88 9.80
N THR A 26 3.34 29.91 8.99
CA THR A 26 2.15 30.76 9.04
C THR A 26 1.22 30.48 7.84
N ASP A 27 -0.06 30.87 7.92
CA ASP A 27 -1.02 30.67 6.82
C ASP A 27 -0.59 31.31 5.48
N GLN A 28 0.26 32.34 5.51
CA GLN A 28 0.85 32.98 4.31
C GLN A 28 1.83 32.05 3.56
N ASP A 29 2.34 31.00 4.19
CA ASP A 29 3.37 30.11 3.64
C ASP A 29 2.79 28.98 2.74
N MET A 30 1.47 28.77 2.71
CA MET A 30 0.83 27.78 1.83
C MET A 30 0.86 28.18 0.34
N THR A 31 1.02 29.47 0.05
CA THR A 31 1.07 30.00 -1.32
C THR A 31 2.26 29.46 -2.11
N THR A 32 3.43 29.34 -1.46
CA THR A 32 4.68 28.88 -2.05
C THR A 32 4.62 27.43 -2.58
N PRO A 33 4.26 26.41 -1.76
CA PRO A 33 4.18 25.04 -2.25
C PRO A 33 3.11 24.86 -3.33
N VAL A 34 1.98 25.58 -3.24
CA VAL A 34 0.94 25.54 -4.28
C VAL A 34 1.48 26.16 -5.58
N ALA A 35 2.11 27.34 -5.53
CA ALA A 35 2.69 27.98 -6.72
C ALA A 35 3.78 27.11 -7.35
N ASN A 36 4.64 26.49 -6.54
CA ASN A 36 5.65 25.54 -7.03
C ASN A 36 5.00 24.33 -7.71
N PHE A 37 3.95 23.76 -7.13
CA PHE A 37 3.20 22.66 -7.76
C PHE A 37 2.60 23.08 -9.11
N LEU A 38 1.96 24.24 -9.19
CA LEU A 38 1.34 24.73 -10.44
C LEU A 38 2.35 24.99 -11.56
N THR A 39 3.57 25.42 -11.19
CA THR A 39 4.63 25.75 -12.15
C THR A 39 5.49 24.56 -12.55
N THR A 40 5.54 23.50 -11.74
CA THR A 40 6.34 22.29 -12.02
C THR A 40 5.46 21.14 -12.49
N SER A 41 4.48 20.73 -11.70
CA SER A 41 3.63 19.56 -11.97
C SER A 41 2.57 19.81 -13.05
N LEU A 42 2.24 21.08 -13.32
CA LEU A 42 1.25 21.51 -14.31
C LEU A 42 1.83 22.53 -15.31
N GLU A 43 3.15 22.51 -15.54
CA GLU A 43 3.85 23.46 -16.42
C GLU A 43 3.24 23.54 -17.83
N ASN A 44 2.91 22.40 -18.43
CA ASN A 44 2.31 22.29 -19.77
C ASN A 44 0.78 22.43 -19.76
N PHE A 45 0.15 22.69 -18.62
CA PHE A 45 -1.29 22.92 -18.51
C PHE A 45 -1.61 24.38 -18.89
N GLU A 46 -1.48 24.68 -20.19
CA GLU A 46 -1.61 26.03 -20.76
C GLU A 46 -2.73 26.10 -21.80
N PRO A 47 -3.28 27.30 -22.11
CA PRO A 47 -4.39 27.45 -23.07
C PRO A 47 -4.09 26.89 -24.47
N SER A 48 -2.82 26.87 -24.89
CA SER A 48 -2.38 26.27 -26.16
C SER A 48 -2.66 24.76 -26.24
N HIS A 49 -2.79 24.08 -25.09
CA HIS A 49 -3.08 22.65 -24.97
C HIS A 49 -4.54 22.35 -24.64
N LYS A 50 -5.47 23.27 -24.91
CA LYS A 50 -6.90 23.14 -24.55
C LYS A 50 -7.51 21.78 -24.87
N SER A 51 -7.29 21.24 -26.08
CA SER A 51 -7.81 19.92 -26.45
C SER A 51 -7.25 18.79 -25.56
N LYS A 52 -5.97 18.83 -25.20
CA LYS A 52 -5.34 17.84 -24.31
C LYS A 52 -5.90 17.94 -22.90
N ILE A 53 -6.16 19.16 -22.42
CA ILE A 53 -6.79 19.44 -21.12
C ILE A 53 -8.21 18.87 -21.07
N ASP A 54 -9.00 19.07 -22.13
CA ASP A 54 -10.38 18.57 -22.20
C ASP A 54 -10.42 17.03 -22.26
N GLU A 55 -9.52 16.41 -23.02
CA GLU A 55 -9.37 14.95 -23.03
C GLU A 55 -8.93 14.39 -21.67
N TYR A 56 -8.02 15.07 -20.96
CA TYR A 56 -7.60 14.69 -19.62
C TYR A 56 -8.77 14.74 -18.63
N ARG A 57 -9.58 15.80 -18.66
CA ARG A 57 -10.78 15.93 -17.82
C ARG A 57 -11.81 14.86 -18.11
N ALA A 58 -12.06 14.55 -19.39
CA ALA A 58 -12.97 13.47 -19.77
C ALA A 58 -12.50 12.11 -19.22
N ALA A 59 -11.20 11.82 -19.33
CA ALA A 59 -10.63 10.60 -18.78
C ALA A 59 -10.69 10.56 -17.23
N LEU A 60 -10.54 11.70 -16.56
CA LEU A 60 -10.69 11.80 -15.10
C LEU A 60 -12.11 11.45 -14.66
N GLU A 61 -13.12 12.01 -15.33
CA GLU A 61 -14.53 11.75 -15.01
C GLU A 61 -14.85 10.25 -15.15
N GLU A 62 -14.42 9.61 -16.24
CA GLU A 62 -14.62 8.18 -16.45
C GLU A 62 -13.87 7.34 -15.40
N ALA A 63 -12.62 7.69 -15.09
CA ALA A 63 -11.84 6.98 -14.09
C ALA A 63 -12.45 7.09 -12.69
N PHE A 64 -12.95 8.27 -12.31
CA PHE A 64 -13.57 8.45 -10.99
C PHE A 64 -14.86 7.64 -10.82
N VAL A 65 -15.65 7.45 -11.88
CA VAL A 65 -16.82 6.56 -11.84
C VAL A 65 -16.40 5.13 -11.48
N LEU A 66 -15.38 4.60 -12.16
CA LEU A 66 -14.87 3.24 -11.90
C LEU A 66 -14.19 3.14 -10.53
N GLN A 67 -13.41 4.14 -10.13
CA GLN A 67 -12.79 4.18 -8.80
C GLN A 67 -13.85 4.19 -7.69
N ASN A 68 -14.96 4.93 -7.87
CA ASN A 68 -16.06 4.92 -6.92
C ASN A 68 -16.74 3.55 -6.82
N ALA A 69 -16.93 2.84 -7.95
CA ALA A 69 -17.46 1.47 -7.94
C ALA A 69 -16.53 0.48 -7.21
N VAL A 70 -15.21 0.62 -7.41
CA VAL A 70 -14.19 -0.13 -6.67
C VAL A 70 -14.27 0.18 -5.17
N ASP A 71 -14.39 1.47 -4.81
CA ASP A 71 -14.52 1.92 -3.43
C ASP A 71 -15.76 1.38 -2.72
N GLN A 72 -16.91 1.41 -3.39
CA GLN A 72 -18.14 0.82 -2.87
C GLN A 72 -17.95 -0.69 -2.61
N SER A 73 -17.32 -1.41 -3.54
CA SER A 73 -17.02 -2.84 -3.37
C SER A 73 -16.08 -3.08 -2.18
N LEU A 74 -15.01 -2.28 -2.06
CA LEU A 74 -14.03 -2.33 -0.97
C LEU A 74 -14.62 -1.99 0.40
N SER A 75 -15.60 -1.09 0.47
CA SER A 75 -16.26 -0.70 1.72
C SER A 75 -16.98 -1.88 2.38
N THR A 76 -17.49 -2.82 1.56
CA THR A 76 -18.19 -4.04 2.01
C THR A 76 -17.25 -5.24 2.21
N LEU A 77 -15.96 -5.09 1.93
CA LEU A 77 -14.98 -6.17 2.11
C LEU A 77 -14.62 -6.32 3.59
N GLU A 78 -15.08 -7.43 4.18
CA GLU A 78 -14.68 -7.84 5.51
C GLU A 78 -13.24 -8.36 5.53
N THR A 79 -12.54 -8.09 6.63
CA THR A 79 -11.24 -8.74 6.89
C THR A 79 -11.44 -10.24 7.09
N PRO A 80 -10.47 -11.09 6.71
CA PRO A 80 -10.52 -12.54 6.93
C PRO A 80 -10.94 -12.92 8.37
N SER A 81 -10.36 -12.27 9.37
CA SER A 81 -10.68 -12.53 10.78
C SER A 81 -12.13 -12.24 11.15
N VAL A 82 -12.72 -11.15 10.64
CA VAL A 82 -14.12 -10.76 10.95
C VAL A 82 -15.08 -11.76 10.32
N PHE A 83 -14.93 -12.02 9.02
CA PHE A 83 -15.76 -12.97 8.29
C PHE A 83 -15.70 -14.38 8.89
N CYS A 84 -14.48 -14.89 9.11
CA CYS A 84 -14.27 -16.23 9.66
C CYS A 84 -14.83 -16.35 11.08
N LYS A 85 -14.68 -15.31 11.90
CA LYS A 85 -15.23 -15.27 13.27
C LYS A 85 -16.75 -15.33 13.27
N GLN A 86 -17.41 -14.58 12.39
CA GLN A 86 -18.86 -14.61 12.27
C GLN A 86 -19.35 -16.01 11.90
N LYS A 87 -18.82 -16.60 10.82
CA LYS A 87 -19.19 -17.95 10.37
C LYS A 87 -18.91 -19.01 11.43
N LEU A 88 -17.74 -18.96 12.07
CA LEU A 88 -17.39 -19.90 13.13
C LEU A 88 -18.35 -19.80 14.32
N ASN A 89 -18.67 -18.59 14.80
CA ASN A 89 -19.58 -18.43 15.93
C ASN A 89 -21.00 -18.92 15.63
N MET A 90 -21.48 -18.78 14.38
CA MET A 90 -22.77 -19.36 13.97
C MET A 90 -22.76 -20.89 14.14
N MET A 91 -21.69 -21.55 13.69
CA MET A 91 -21.57 -23.02 13.81
C MET A 91 -21.35 -23.49 15.24
N ILE A 92 -20.54 -22.78 16.02
CA ILE A 92 -20.30 -23.09 17.44
C ILE A 92 -21.62 -23.06 18.22
N ARG A 93 -22.47 -22.05 18.01
CA ARG A 93 -23.78 -21.94 18.69
C ARG A 93 -24.73 -23.10 18.38
N THR A 94 -24.56 -23.74 17.23
CA THR A 94 -25.39 -24.88 16.82
C THR A 94 -24.87 -26.21 17.36
N LYS A 95 -23.55 -26.40 17.42
CA LYS A 95 -22.93 -27.69 17.76
C LYS A 95 -22.39 -27.79 19.19
N TYR A 96 -22.11 -26.67 19.84
CA TYR A 96 -21.44 -26.65 21.14
C TYR A 96 -22.24 -25.86 22.18
N PRO A 97 -21.95 -26.07 23.48
CA PRO A 97 -22.59 -25.32 24.55
C PRO A 97 -22.38 -23.80 24.42
N ALA A 98 -23.34 -23.04 24.96
CA ALA A 98 -23.39 -21.57 24.82
C ALA A 98 -22.17 -20.83 25.40
N TRP A 99 -21.43 -21.44 26.33
CA TRP A 99 -20.22 -20.84 26.91
C TRP A 99 -19.06 -20.84 25.90
N VAL A 100 -19.06 -21.74 24.90
CA VAL A 100 -17.99 -21.84 23.91
C VAL A 100 -18.10 -20.68 22.93
N THR A 101 -16.99 -19.97 22.75
CA THR A 101 -16.89 -18.88 21.77
C THR A 101 -15.57 -18.97 21.02
N SER A 102 -15.52 -18.39 19.82
CA SER A 102 -14.30 -18.32 18.99
C SER A 102 -13.04 -17.73 19.68
N LYS A 103 -13.19 -17.08 20.83
CA LYS A 103 -12.09 -16.52 21.64
C LYS A 103 -11.43 -17.55 22.55
N HIS A 104 -12.14 -18.62 22.91
CA HIS A 104 -11.61 -19.68 23.75
C HIS A 104 -10.39 -20.32 23.09
N LYS A 105 -9.49 -20.86 23.93
CA LYS A 105 -8.31 -21.57 23.46
C LYS A 105 -8.58 -23.06 23.34
N ILE A 106 -7.87 -23.72 22.45
CA ILE A 106 -7.82 -25.17 22.32
C ILE A 106 -6.37 -25.61 22.37
N LYS A 107 -6.08 -26.66 23.15
CA LYS A 107 -4.77 -27.29 23.17
C LYS A 107 -4.68 -28.28 22.01
N LEU A 108 -3.64 -28.18 21.19
CA LEU A 108 -3.42 -29.02 20.01
C LEU A 108 -2.08 -29.76 20.09
N LYS A 109 -1.85 -30.54 21.15
CA LYS A 109 -0.58 -31.27 21.35
C LYS A 109 -0.62 -32.61 20.60
N PRO A 110 0.29 -32.85 19.63
CA PRO A 110 0.38 -34.16 18.98
C PRO A 110 0.75 -35.23 20.01
N LYS A 111 0.14 -36.41 19.92
CA LYS A 111 0.38 -37.55 20.84
C LYS A 111 1.84 -38.00 20.85
N ALA A 112 2.53 -37.87 19.71
CA ALA A 112 3.94 -38.21 19.55
C ALA A 112 4.91 -37.13 20.08
N SER A 113 4.44 -35.94 20.46
CA SER A 113 5.30 -34.87 20.94
C SER A 113 5.72 -35.08 22.40
N THR A 114 7.02 -34.99 22.66
CA THR A 114 7.62 -35.10 23.99
C THR A 114 8.03 -33.76 24.60
N ASP A 115 7.78 -32.65 23.92
CA ASP A 115 8.10 -31.32 24.45
C ASP A 115 6.99 -30.74 25.35
N ASP A 116 7.37 -29.75 26.14
CA ASP A 116 6.49 -29.01 27.05
C ASP A 116 6.09 -27.63 26.50
N ALA A 117 6.07 -27.47 25.17
CA ALA A 117 5.66 -26.23 24.54
C ALA A 117 4.17 -25.91 24.80
N ASP A 118 3.80 -24.62 24.77
CA ASP A 118 2.39 -24.22 24.80
C ASP A 118 1.75 -24.42 23.41
N TYR A 119 0.93 -25.45 23.28
CA TYR A 119 0.16 -25.78 22.08
C TYR A 119 -1.20 -25.06 22.01
N SER A 120 -1.46 -24.09 22.89
CA SER A 120 -2.77 -23.45 23.01
C SER A 120 -2.93 -22.29 22.02
N ILE A 121 -3.93 -22.38 21.16
CA ILE A 121 -4.31 -21.31 20.23
C ILE A 121 -5.81 -21.02 20.31
N THR A 122 -6.27 -19.86 19.84
CA THR A 122 -7.72 -19.59 19.85
C THR A 122 -8.45 -20.46 18.82
N LEU A 123 -9.72 -20.80 19.10
CA LEU A 123 -10.57 -21.55 18.18
C LEU A 123 -10.65 -20.86 16.81
N LEU A 124 -10.75 -19.53 16.79
CA LEU A 124 -10.72 -18.77 15.54
C LEU A 124 -9.42 -19.00 14.75
N GLN A 125 -8.28 -18.88 15.41
CA GLN A 125 -6.98 -19.05 14.75
C GLN A 125 -6.81 -20.49 14.25
N ALA A 126 -7.20 -21.47 15.05
CA ALA A 126 -7.19 -22.88 14.68
C ALA A 126 -8.05 -23.14 13.45
N ALA A 127 -9.30 -22.63 13.45
CA ALA A 127 -10.23 -22.84 12.35
C ALA A 127 -9.79 -22.14 11.06
N MET A 128 -9.21 -20.95 11.16
CA MET A 128 -8.69 -20.21 10.01
C MET A 128 -7.44 -20.87 9.42
N LEU A 129 -6.56 -21.46 10.24
CA LEU A 129 -5.41 -22.24 9.74
C LEU A 129 -5.80 -23.61 9.20
N ASN A 130 -6.96 -24.10 9.62
CA ASN A 130 -7.52 -25.38 9.24
C ASN A 130 -6.62 -26.56 9.68
N PHE A 131 -7.04 -27.79 9.36
CA PHE A 131 -6.41 -29.03 9.82
C PHE A 131 -6.14 -29.95 8.64
N THR A 132 -4.98 -30.60 8.63
CA THR A 132 -4.68 -31.67 7.67
C THR A 132 -5.54 -32.92 7.92
N ASP A 133 -5.58 -33.85 6.96
CA ASP A 133 -6.26 -35.14 7.16
C ASP A 133 -5.63 -35.94 8.31
N THR A 134 -4.30 -35.87 8.43
CA THR A 134 -3.55 -36.52 9.51
C THR A 134 -3.89 -35.94 10.87
N GLU A 135 -4.00 -34.62 10.97
CA GLU A 135 -4.36 -33.92 12.19
C GLU A 135 -5.79 -34.19 12.65
N ALA A 136 -6.70 -34.46 11.70
CA ALA A 136 -8.09 -34.78 12.01
C ALA A 136 -8.35 -36.26 12.26
N ALA A 137 -7.33 -37.11 12.09
CA ALA A 137 -7.43 -38.53 12.36
C ALA A 137 -7.64 -38.80 13.86
N ALA A 138 -8.31 -39.92 14.15
CA ALA A 138 -8.38 -40.43 15.53
C ALA A 138 -6.98 -40.64 16.10
N ASP A 139 -6.82 -40.43 17.41
CA ASP A 139 -5.56 -40.63 18.14
C ASP A 139 -4.37 -39.74 17.73
N TYR A 140 -4.55 -38.75 16.85
CA TYR A 140 -3.47 -37.83 16.49
C TYR A 140 -3.03 -36.93 17.66
N TYR A 141 -4.00 -36.37 18.39
CA TYR A 141 -3.76 -35.50 19.53
C TYR A 141 -3.67 -36.29 20.85
N SER A 142 -2.96 -35.74 21.83
CA SER A 142 -2.95 -36.25 23.20
C SER A 142 -4.34 -36.15 23.84
N SER A 143 -4.65 -37.01 24.81
CA SER A 143 -5.97 -37.07 25.44
C SER A 143 -6.36 -35.83 26.24
N ASP A 144 -5.39 -34.98 26.59
CA ASP A 144 -5.59 -33.69 27.26
C ASP A 144 -5.70 -32.50 26.28
N SER A 145 -5.74 -32.78 24.96
CA SER A 145 -5.97 -31.77 23.93
C SER A 145 -7.47 -31.45 23.80
N GLU A 146 -7.93 -30.51 24.61
CA GLU A 146 -9.33 -30.08 24.70
C GLU A 146 -9.47 -28.54 24.67
N ILE A 147 -10.70 -28.06 24.53
CA ILE A 147 -11.00 -26.63 24.69
C ILE A 147 -10.75 -26.21 26.14
N VAL A 148 -9.90 -25.21 26.33
CA VAL A 148 -9.52 -24.68 27.64
C VAL A 148 -10.57 -23.67 28.09
N LEU A 149 -11.22 -23.97 29.21
CA LEU A 149 -12.06 -23.02 29.95
C LEU A 149 -11.17 -21.92 30.52
N ASN A 150 -11.52 -20.68 30.23
CA ASN A 150 -10.79 -19.53 30.75
C ASN A 150 -11.22 -19.32 32.21
N PRO A 151 -10.31 -19.29 33.20
CA PRO A 151 -10.69 -19.21 34.62
C PRO A 151 -11.49 -17.96 34.99
N GLN A 152 -11.35 -16.87 34.21
CA GLN A 152 -12.10 -15.63 34.38
C GLN A 152 -13.55 -15.71 33.89
N ASP A 153 -13.86 -16.71 33.05
CA ASP A 153 -15.20 -16.97 32.51
C ASP A 153 -15.85 -18.19 33.22
N ALA A 154 -15.20 -18.74 34.25
CA ALA A 154 -15.61 -19.93 34.97
C ALA A 154 -16.53 -19.60 36.15
N SER A 155 -17.65 -20.33 36.25
CA SER A 155 -18.51 -20.34 37.44
C SER A 155 -18.22 -21.60 38.28
N ASP A 156 -18.61 -21.61 39.57
CA ASP A 156 -18.41 -22.78 40.44
C ASP A 156 -19.11 -24.07 39.93
N ASP A 157 -20.05 -23.97 38.97
CA ASP A 157 -20.73 -25.10 38.31
C ASP A 157 -19.92 -25.75 37.15
N ASP A 158 -18.71 -25.27 36.86
CA ASP A 158 -17.94 -25.61 35.66
C ASP A 158 -17.36 -27.03 35.60
N ILE A 159 -17.41 -27.79 36.71
CA ILE A 159 -16.82 -29.13 36.85
C ILE A 159 -17.57 -30.17 35.98
N SER A 160 -18.78 -29.86 35.50
CA SER A 160 -19.64 -30.76 34.70
C SER A 160 -19.74 -30.42 33.20
N LYS A 161 -18.97 -29.45 32.71
CA LYS A 161 -19.07 -29.01 31.30
C LYS A 161 -18.53 -30.08 30.34
N GLU A 162 -19.31 -30.37 29.31
CA GLU A 162 -18.95 -31.31 28.24
C GLU A 162 -17.61 -30.92 27.60
N LYS A 163 -16.66 -31.86 27.63
CA LYS A 163 -15.32 -31.68 27.08
C LYS A 163 -15.37 -31.82 25.57
N ILE A 164 -15.00 -30.76 24.86
CA ILE A 164 -14.85 -30.78 23.40
C ILE A 164 -13.38 -31.07 23.07
N THR A 165 -13.15 -32.16 22.36
CA THR A 165 -11.82 -32.64 22.01
C THR A 165 -11.23 -31.89 20.81
N ALA A 166 -9.90 -31.89 20.69
CA ALA A 166 -9.20 -31.39 19.50
C ALA A 166 -9.60 -32.13 18.22
N GLN A 167 -9.88 -33.43 18.30
CA GLN A 167 -10.37 -34.22 17.17
C GLN A 167 -11.73 -33.71 16.68
N GLU A 168 -12.71 -33.58 17.57
CA GLU A 168 -14.05 -33.10 17.21
C GLU A 168 -14.00 -31.69 16.60
N PHE A 169 -13.20 -30.80 17.19
CA PHE A 169 -13.04 -29.45 16.66
C PHE A 169 -12.33 -29.43 15.30
N SER A 170 -11.30 -30.27 15.11
CA SER A 170 -10.60 -30.38 13.83
C SER A 170 -11.52 -30.83 12.69
N ALA A 171 -12.40 -31.79 12.96
CA ALA A 171 -13.40 -32.26 12.01
C ALA A 171 -14.42 -31.14 11.66
N LEU A 172 -14.87 -30.38 12.67
CA LEU A 172 -15.73 -29.21 12.44
C LEU A 172 -15.03 -28.18 11.55
N SER A 173 -13.81 -27.79 11.88
CA SER A 173 -13.04 -26.80 11.12
C SER A 173 -12.91 -27.20 9.65
N ARG A 174 -12.57 -28.47 9.39
CA ARG A 174 -12.45 -28.99 8.02
C ARG A 174 -13.79 -28.97 7.29
N SER A 175 -14.88 -29.32 7.96
CA SER A 175 -16.22 -29.29 7.35
C SER A 175 -16.69 -27.88 7.00
N LEU A 176 -16.24 -26.87 7.74
CA LEU A 176 -16.62 -25.47 7.52
C LEU A 176 -15.79 -24.81 6.42
N ASP A 177 -14.55 -25.25 6.23
CA ASP A 177 -13.59 -24.73 5.25
C ASP A 177 -13.60 -23.19 5.13
N LEU A 178 -13.35 -22.52 6.26
CA LEU A 178 -13.39 -21.07 6.36
C LEU A 178 -12.48 -20.37 5.34
N GLY A 179 -11.36 -21.00 4.98
CA GLY A 179 -10.48 -20.51 3.94
C GLY A 179 -11.17 -20.46 2.59
N ASN A 180 -11.74 -21.58 2.13
CA ASN A 180 -12.46 -21.63 0.86
C ASN A 180 -13.70 -20.71 0.85
N GLU A 181 -14.44 -20.65 1.95
CA GLU A 181 -15.59 -19.76 2.09
C GLU A 181 -15.21 -18.27 1.98
N TYR A 182 -14.06 -17.88 2.52
CA TYR A 182 -13.55 -16.51 2.36
C TYR A 182 -13.08 -16.23 0.93
N GLN A 183 -12.41 -17.20 0.27
CA GLN A 183 -12.02 -17.06 -1.14
C GLN A 183 -13.23 -16.89 -2.05
N LYS A 184 -14.30 -17.66 -1.83
CA LYS A 184 -15.55 -17.53 -2.57
C LYS A 184 -16.15 -16.13 -2.44
N MET A 185 -16.16 -15.55 -1.24
CA MET A 185 -16.63 -14.18 -1.02
C MET A 185 -15.80 -13.14 -1.80
N ILE A 186 -14.48 -13.31 -1.88
CA ILE A 186 -13.61 -12.43 -2.68
C ILE A 186 -13.93 -12.59 -4.18
N GLU A 187 -14.05 -13.83 -4.65
CA GLU A 187 -14.32 -14.11 -6.08
C GLU A 187 -15.68 -13.55 -6.52
N GLU A 188 -16.72 -13.73 -5.71
CA GLU A 188 -18.06 -13.20 -5.99
C GLU A 188 -18.10 -11.67 -6.04
N LYS A 189 -17.22 -10.98 -5.30
CA LYS A 189 -17.15 -9.51 -5.29
C LYS A 189 -16.24 -8.94 -6.38
N PHE A 190 -15.04 -9.50 -6.53
CA PHE A 190 -13.95 -8.85 -7.29
C PHE A 190 -13.55 -9.61 -8.56
N ASN A 191 -14.08 -10.82 -8.78
CA ASN A 191 -13.67 -11.68 -9.90
C ASN A 191 -14.82 -11.99 -10.88
N THR A 192 -15.89 -11.19 -10.85
CA THR A 192 -17.00 -11.28 -11.81
C THR A 192 -16.59 -10.76 -13.19
N ALA A 193 -17.36 -11.10 -14.22
CA ALA A 193 -17.09 -10.61 -15.58
C ALA A 193 -17.08 -9.07 -15.65
N GLN A 194 -18.04 -8.42 -14.98
CA GLN A 194 -18.12 -6.96 -14.91
C GLN A 194 -16.93 -6.37 -14.15
N ALA A 195 -16.61 -6.89 -12.96
CA ALA A 195 -15.50 -6.39 -12.16
C ALA A 195 -14.15 -6.50 -12.90
N ARG A 196 -13.95 -7.58 -13.67
CA ARG A 196 -12.77 -7.75 -14.52
C ARG A 196 -12.74 -6.72 -15.66
N ALA A 197 -13.87 -6.49 -16.32
CA ALA A 197 -13.96 -5.49 -17.39
C ALA A 197 -13.69 -4.07 -16.86
N ASP A 198 -14.30 -3.71 -15.73
CA ASP A 198 -14.10 -2.42 -15.05
C ASP A 198 -12.64 -2.24 -14.62
N ALA A 199 -12.01 -3.28 -14.06
CA ALA A 199 -10.61 -3.22 -13.66
C ALA A 199 -9.66 -3.04 -14.86
N VAL A 200 -9.94 -3.69 -15.99
CA VAL A 200 -9.19 -3.51 -17.24
C VAL A 200 -9.35 -2.09 -17.77
N GLN A 201 -10.58 -1.57 -17.80
CA GLN A 201 -10.87 -0.22 -18.24
C GLN A 201 -10.21 0.83 -17.33
N LEU A 202 -10.27 0.63 -16.02
CA LEU A 202 -9.61 1.50 -15.04
C LEU A 202 -8.08 1.47 -15.19
N ALA A 203 -7.47 0.30 -15.45
CA ALA A 203 -6.03 0.21 -15.71
C ALA A 203 -5.63 1.00 -16.98
N MET A 204 -6.45 0.92 -18.04
CA MET A 204 -6.24 1.69 -19.28
C MET A 204 -6.38 3.20 -19.05
N LEU A 205 -7.43 3.63 -18.34
CA LEU A 205 -7.64 5.04 -17.98
C LEU A 205 -6.53 5.55 -17.07
N ASN A 206 -6.07 4.77 -16.09
CA ASN A 206 -4.95 5.14 -15.23
C ASN A 206 -3.66 5.31 -16.04
N MET A 207 -3.37 4.45 -17.02
CA MET A 207 -2.20 4.67 -17.88
C MET A 207 -2.35 5.96 -18.70
N LYS A 208 -3.55 6.24 -19.24
CA LYS A 208 -3.84 7.46 -20.00
C LYS A 208 -3.64 8.70 -19.13
N LEU A 209 -4.23 8.72 -17.94
CA LEU A 209 -4.09 9.81 -16.97
C LEU A 209 -2.63 10.01 -16.56
N ALA A 210 -1.89 8.93 -16.28
CA ALA A 210 -0.47 9.03 -15.97
C ALA A 210 0.31 9.69 -17.12
N ALA A 211 0.03 9.33 -18.37
CA ALA A 211 0.70 9.93 -19.53
C ALA A 211 0.39 11.44 -19.64
N TYR A 212 -0.87 11.85 -19.43
CA TYR A 212 -1.20 13.29 -19.38
C TYR A 212 -0.52 14.01 -18.24
N THR A 213 -0.53 13.45 -17.02
CA THR A 213 0.14 14.04 -15.87
C THR A 213 1.62 14.28 -16.18
N LYS A 214 2.30 13.28 -16.77
CA LYS A 214 3.73 13.38 -17.12
C LYS A 214 4.00 14.28 -18.32
N PHE A 215 3.06 14.43 -19.24
CA PHE A 215 3.13 15.47 -20.27
C PHE A 215 2.97 16.87 -19.66
N PHE A 216 2.05 17.05 -18.70
CA PHE A 216 1.82 18.34 -18.04
C PHE A 216 2.97 18.75 -17.13
N SER A 217 3.69 17.81 -16.51
CA SER A 217 4.90 18.09 -15.74
C SER A 217 6.18 18.16 -16.59
N LYS A 218 6.09 18.00 -17.91
CA LYS A 218 7.24 17.86 -18.84
C LYS A 218 8.21 16.71 -18.52
N ASP A 219 7.76 15.73 -17.73
CA ASP A 219 8.53 14.51 -17.44
C ASP A 219 8.68 13.60 -18.66
N ILE A 220 7.79 13.72 -19.65
CA ILE A 220 7.88 13.04 -20.95
C ILE A 220 7.65 14.02 -22.10
N ASP A 221 8.24 13.73 -23.25
CA ASP A 221 8.06 14.50 -24.47
C ASP A 221 6.71 14.22 -25.17
N GLU A 222 6.38 15.05 -26.17
CA GLU A 222 5.13 14.96 -26.91
C GLU A 222 5.03 13.67 -27.75
N GLU A 223 6.16 13.15 -28.25
CA GLU A 223 6.19 11.91 -29.04
C GLU A 223 5.84 10.69 -28.16
N THR A 224 6.44 10.61 -26.98
CA THR A 224 6.18 9.57 -25.98
C THR A 224 4.74 9.66 -25.48
N TRP A 225 4.27 10.86 -25.12
CA TRP A 225 2.88 11.07 -24.73
C TRP A 225 1.90 10.63 -25.83
N SER A 226 2.14 11.03 -27.08
CA SER A 226 1.28 10.68 -28.23
C SER A 226 1.23 9.16 -28.44
N THR A 227 2.36 8.47 -28.29
CA THR A 227 2.44 7.01 -28.35
C THR A 227 1.57 6.35 -27.28
N LEU A 228 1.70 6.78 -26.02
CA LEU A 228 0.93 6.25 -24.89
C LEU A 228 -0.57 6.58 -25.00
N LYS A 229 -0.91 7.78 -25.50
CA LYS A 229 -2.29 8.17 -25.78
C LYS A 229 -2.90 7.28 -26.87
N ASN A 230 -2.23 7.10 -27.99
CA ASN A 230 -2.78 6.29 -29.08
C ASN A 230 -2.97 4.83 -28.65
N LEU A 231 -2.06 4.30 -27.82
CA LEU A 231 -2.20 2.97 -27.22
C LEU A 231 -3.47 2.87 -26.36
N THR A 232 -3.71 3.85 -25.49
CA THR A 232 -4.89 3.86 -24.59
C THR A 232 -6.19 4.20 -25.31
N ASP A 233 -6.14 4.94 -26.43
CA ASP A 233 -7.26 5.16 -27.34
C ASP A 233 -7.53 3.95 -28.26
N LYS A 234 -6.73 2.87 -28.18
CA LYS A 234 -6.77 1.69 -29.07
C LYS A 234 -6.61 2.03 -30.56
N LYS A 235 -5.80 3.05 -30.86
CA LYS A 235 -5.52 3.57 -32.22
C LYS A 235 -4.13 3.18 -32.75
N VAL A 236 -3.47 2.20 -32.12
CA VAL A 236 -2.15 1.70 -32.55
C VAL A 236 -2.27 0.23 -32.96
N ASP A 237 -1.56 -0.14 -34.02
CA ASP A 237 -1.37 -1.53 -34.38
C ASP A 237 -0.55 -2.26 -33.30
N THR A 238 -1.20 -3.20 -32.61
CA THR A 238 -0.57 -3.99 -31.55
C THR A 238 -0.23 -5.37 -32.10
N ALA A 239 1.04 -5.58 -32.46
CA ALA A 239 1.47 -6.84 -33.05
C ALA A 239 1.80 -7.88 -31.96
N ASN A 240 0.78 -8.55 -31.47
CA ASN A 240 0.96 -9.79 -30.70
C ASN A 240 -0.08 -10.83 -31.14
N GLY A 241 0.04 -11.36 -32.37
CA GLY A 241 -0.89 -12.41 -32.79
C GLY A 241 -0.83 -12.88 -34.24
N SER A 242 -0.63 -12.03 -35.26
CA SER A 242 -0.43 -12.44 -36.67
C SER A 242 -0.01 -11.26 -37.58
N ALA A 243 0.86 -11.59 -38.55
CA ALA A 243 1.37 -10.82 -39.71
C ALA A 243 2.10 -9.46 -39.50
N PRO A 244 3.00 -9.05 -40.43
CA PRO A 244 3.96 -7.98 -40.23
C PRO A 244 3.73 -6.79 -41.17
N GLU A 245 2.89 -5.83 -40.78
CA GLU A 245 2.95 -4.49 -41.38
C GLU A 245 2.82 -3.41 -40.28
N LYS A 246 3.87 -2.58 -40.22
CA LYS A 246 4.08 -1.23 -39.65
C LYS A 246 3.50 -0.83 -38.28
N VAL A 247 4.39 -0.19 -37.50
CA VAL A 247 4.27 0.33 -36.11
C VAL A 247 3.89 -0.74 -35.09
N ARG A 248 4.91 -1.29 -34.41
CA ARG A 248 4.71 -2.34 -33.40
C ARG A 248 5.06 -1.82 -32.01
N ILE A 249 4.07 -1.73 -31.12
CA ILE A 249 4.34 -1.74 -29.68
C ILE A 249 4.28 -3.20 -29.22
N LEU A 250 5.40 -3.71 -28.69
CA LEU A 250 5.46 -5.04 -28.07
C LEU A 250 5.34 -4.89 -26.55
N PHE A 251 4.60 -5.81 -25.93
CA PHE A 251 4.34 -5.80 -24.49
C PHE A 251 5.05 -6.96 -23.80
N TYR A 252 5.67 -6.67 -22.66
CA TYR A 252 6.30 -7.66 -21.81
C TYR A 252 5.91 -7.43 -20.34
N SER A 253 5.62 -8.50 -19.61
CA SER A 253 5.56 -8.47 -18.16
C SER A 253 6.98 -8.47 -17.61
N VAL A 254 7.14 -7.87 -16.43
CA VAL A 254 8.43 -7.70 -15.78
C VAL A 254 8.46 -8.51 -14.48
N GLN A 255 9.44 -9.40 -14.36
CA GLN A 255 9.74 -10.11 -13.12
C GLN A 255 11.05 -9.58 -12.56
N LEU A 256 11.09 -9.32 -11.26
CA LEU A 256 12.33 -9.01 -10.56
C LEU A 256 13.02 -10.30 -10.13
N LEU A 257 14.34 -10.31 -10.24
CA LEU A 257 15.21 -11.41 -9.85
C LEU A 257 14.87 -12.75 -10.52
N GLY A 258 14.16 -12.70 -11.65
CA GLY A 258 13.63 -13.88 -12.36
C GLY A 258 12.63 -14.71 -11.55
N LYS A 259 12.11 -14.17 -10.45
CA LYS A 259 11.27 -14.89 -9.48
C LYS A 259 10.00 -14.14 -9.10
N TYR A 260 10.11 -12.83 -8.93
CA TYR A 260 9.08 -12.01 -8.29
C TYR A 260 8.27 -11.26 -9.34
N ASP A 261 7.01 -11.65 -9.51
CA ASP A 261 6.09 -10.97 -10.41
C ASP A 261 5.84 -9.53 -9.96
N THR A 262 5.81 -8.61 -10.93
CA THR A 262 5.47 -7.20 -10.69
C THR A 262 4.31 -6.78 -11.56
N ASN A 263 3.61 -5.71 -11.15
CA ASN A 263 2.62 -5.04 -12.00
C ASN A 263 3.26 -4.11 -13.04
N THR A 264 4.59 -4.17 -13.18
CA THR A 264 5.36 -3.36 -14.12
C THR A 264 5.35 -4.04 -15.49
N VAL A 265 5.26 -3.23 -16.53
CA VAL A 265 5.25 -3.70 -17.91
C VAL A 265 6.27 -2.93 -18.74
N MET A 266 6.90 -3.61 -19.68
CA MET A 266 7.81 -3.01 -20.65
C MET A 266 7.10 -2.90 -22.00
N LEU A 267 7.14 -1.71 -22.59
CA LEU A 267 6.67 -1.40 -23.94
C LEU A 267 7.90 -1.20 -24.83
N ILE A 268 8.01 -1.96 -25.91
CA ILE A 268 9.05 -1.74 -26.92
C ILE A 268 8.36 -1.14 -28.15
N VAL A 269 8.60 0.14 -28.37
CA VAL A 269 8.02 0.91 -29.49
C VAL A 269 8.98 0.82 -30.66
N SER A 270 8.60 0.02 -31.66
CA SER A 270 9.40 -0.16 -32.86
C SER A 270 9.30 1.06 -33.77
N LYS A 271 10.45 1.60 -34.19
CA LYS A 271 10.55 2.67 -35.19
C LYS A 271 10.99 2.10 -36.54
N ASP A 272 10.96 2.92 -37.59
CA ASP A 272 11.43 2.53 -38.93
C ASP A 272 12.91 2.12 -38.94
N ASP A 273 13.71 2.76 -38.08
CA ASP A 273 15.08 2.39 -37.77
C ASP A 273 15.10 1.66 -36.42
N PRO A 274 15.43 0.35 -36.37
CA PRO A 274 15.48 -0.42 -35.12
C PRO A 274 16.45 0.14 -34.08
N THR A 275 17.47 0.92 -34.49
CA THR A 275 18.40 1.57 -33.56
C THR A 275 17.76 2.74 -32.81
N LYS A 276 16.60 3.20 -33.27
CA LYS A 276 15.79 4.27 -32.65
C LYS A 276 14.58 3.72 -31.90
N ASN A 277 14.52 2.41 -31.68
CA ASN A 277 13.45 1.83 -30.87
C ASN A 277 13.44 2.45 -29.48
N GLN A 278 12.24 2.73 -28.97
CA GLN A 278 12.07 3.29 -27.65
C GLN A 278 11.61 2.20 -26.68
N TYR A 279 12.19 2.16 -25.49
CA TYR A 279 11.88 1.19 -24.44
C TYR A 279 11.25 1.95 -23.28
N ILE A 280 9.98 1.69 -23.00
CA ILE A 280 9.22 2.39 -21.96
C ILE A 280 8.85 1.38 -20.89
N LEU A 281 9.46 1.51 -19.71
CA LEU A 281 9.04 0.78 -18.53
C LEU A 281 7.94 1.55 -17.83
N TYR A 282 6.72 1.01 -17.84
CA TYR A 282 5.60 1.57 -17.11
C TYR A 282 5.45 0.90 -15.74
N VAL A 283 5.62 1.69 -14.69
CA VAL A 283 5.44 1.29 -13.29
C VAL A 283 4.14 1.96 -12.78
N PRO A 284 3.02 1.23 -12.69
CA PRO A 284 1.74 1.82 -12.33
C PRO A 284 1.76 2.47 -10.94
N ASN A 285 1.30 3.72 -10.88
CA ASN A 285 1.15 4.51 -9.65
C ASN A 285 2.46 4.72 -8.87
N ASP A 286 3.61 4.63 -9.54
CA ASP A 286 4.89 5.07 -8.99
C ASP A 286 4.82 6.56 -8.62
N ARG A 287 5.42 6.92 -7.48
CA ARG A 287 5.55 8.32 -7.04
C ARG A 287 6.71 9.05 -7.73
N GLY A 288 7.58 8.31 -8.40
CA GLY A 288 8.64 8.86 -9.24
C GLY A 288 8.16 9.16 -10.67
N PRO A 289 9.00 8.85 -11.68
CA PRO A 289 8.66 9.05 -13.09
C PRO A 289 7.43 8.28 -13.58
N GLY A 290 7.17 7.07 -13.08
CA GLY A 290 6.07 6.19 -13.54
C GLY A 290 6.24 5.65 -14.97
N PHE A 291 6.80 6.43 -15.88
CA PHE A 291 7.32 5.99 -17.16
C PHE A 291 8.83 6.23 -17.18
N TYR A 292 9.60 5.16 -17.30
CA TYR A 292 11.04 5.24 -17.48
C TYR A 292 11.35 4.93 -18.94
N VAL A 293 11.86 5.93 -19.65
CA VAL A 293 12.11 5.88 -21.10
C VAL A 293 13.60 5.66 -21.35
N TYR A 294 13.91 4.73 -22.25
CA TYR A 294 15.28 4.37 -22.62
C TYR A 294 15.41 4.25 -24.14
N ASP A 295 16.59 4.59 -24.63
CA ASP A 295 16.88 4.62 -26.08
C ASP A 295 17.45 3.29 -26.60
N SER A 296 17.87 2.39 -25.71
CA SER A 296 18.42 1.09 -26.09
C SER A 296 18.24 0.04 -24.99
N PRO A 297 18.36 -1.26 -25.33
CA PRO A 297 18.40 -2.36 -24.36
C PRO A 297 19.46 -2.19 -23.26
N ASP A 298 20.64 -1.70 -23.65
CA ASP A 298 21.77 -1.55 -22.73
C ASP A 298 21.57 -0.33 -21.80
N ASP A 299 20.96 0.74 -22.30
CA ASP A 299 20.59 1.91 -21.49
C ASP A 299 19.54 1.54 -20.43
N PHE A 300 18.51 0.77 -20.84
CA PHE A 300 17.54 0.19 -19.91
C PHE A 300 18.23 -0.64 -18.83
N ARG A 301 19.11 -1.58 -19.23
CA ARG A 301 19.81 -2.45 -18.29
C ARG A 301 20.60 -1.63 -17.27
N GLN A 302 21.45 -0.71 -17.72
CA GLN A 302 22.33 0.07 -16.84
C GLN A 302 21.56 0.99 -15.89
N LYS A 303 20.61 1.77 -16.41
CA LYS A 303 19.86 2.74 -15.60
C LYS A 303 18.87 2.05 -14.66
N PHE A 304 18.17 1.02 -15.10
CA PHE A 304 17.23 0.31 -14.24
C PHE A 304 17.94 -0.46 -13.14
N GLU A 305 19.05 -1.14 -13.45
CA GLU A 305 19.90 -1.76 -12.43
C GLU A 305 20.42 -0.72 -11.43
N TYR A 306 20.83 0.46 -11.90
CA TYR A 306 21.23 1.55 -11.00
C TYR A 306 20.08 1.93 -10.05
N LEU A 307 18.86 2.06 -10.53
CA LEU A 307 17.70 2.36 -9.68
C LEU A 307 17.44 1.26 -8.65
N LEU A 308 17.66 -0.01 -9.02
CA LEU A 308 17.47 -1.15 -8.11
C LEU A 308 18.59 -1.30 -7.06
N GLN A 309 19.82 -0.97 -7.44
CA GLN A 309 21.01 -1.19 -6.62
C GLN A 309 21.34 -0.04 -5.67
N ASN A 310 20.83 1.17 -5.91
CA ASN A 310 21.10 2.31 -5.04
C ASN A 310 19.90 2.54 -4.10
N ASP A 311 20.08 3.37 -3.06
CA ASP A 311 19.01 3.71 -2.12
C ASP A 311 18.00 4.67 -2.76
N THR A 312 17.28 4.16 -3.76
CA THR A 312 16.16 4.84 -4.40
C THR A 312 14.83 4.35 -3.80
N PRO A 313 13.73 5.11 -3.96
CA PRO A 313 12.42 4.67 -3.51
C PRO A 313 11.85 3.47 -4.31
N LEU A 314 12.35 3.23 -5.54
CA LEU A 314 11.73 2.32 -6.49
C LEU A 314 11.71 0.85 -6.03
N PRO A 315 12.81 0.24 -5.51
CA PRO A 315 12.79 -1.12 -4.97
C PRO A 315 11.72 -1.34 -3.89
N LYS A 316 11.64 -0.39 -2.95
CA LYS A 316 10.65 -0.43 -1.87
C LYS A 316 9.24 -0.33 -2.42
N PHE A 317 9.03 0.52 -3.43
CA PHE A 317 7.75 0.64 -4.12
C PHE A 317 7.36 -0.65 -4.86
N LEU A 318 8.24 -1.22 -5.70
CA LEU A 318 7.97 -2.45 -6.45
C LEU A 318 7.65 -3.62 -5.50
N ALA A 319 8.44 -3.77 -4.44
CA ALA A 319 8.20 -4.79 -3.43
C ALA A 319 6.86 -4.60 -2.70
N SER A 320 6.41 -3.36 -2.47
CA SER A 320 5.12 -3.08 -1.83
C SER A 320 3.89 -3.53 -2.65
N ARG A 321 4.08 -3.81 -3.95
CA ARG A 321 3.05 -4.33 -4.85
C ARG A 321 2.98 -5.86 -4.87
N MET A 322 3.96 -6.55 -4.28
CA MET A 322 4.03 -8.00 -4.18
C MET A 322 3.20 -8.54 -3.00
N ASN A 323 3.05 -9.86 -2.92
CA ASN A 323 2.49 -10.51 -1.72
C ASN A 323 3.49 -10.43 -0.55
N LEU A 324 3.02 -10.66 0.68
CA LEU A 324 3.84 -10.44 1.88
C LEU A 324 5.11 -11.29 1.95
N VAL A 325 5.12 -12.49 1.37
CA VAL A 325 6.34 -13.33 1.35
C VAL A 325 7.33 -12.81 0.34
N ASP A 326 6.86 -12.55 -0.87
CA ASP A 326 7.72 -12.10 -1.97
C ASP A 326 8.26 -10.70 -1.69
N GLN A 327 7.47 -9.82 -1.07
CA GLN A 327 7.93 -8.49 -0.65
C GLN A 327 9.17 -8.58 0.26
N ALA A 328 9.09 -9.40 1.32
CA ALA A 328 10.19 -9.51 2.28
C ALA A 328 11.41 -10.20 1.66
N ALA A 329 11.19 -11.26 0.88
CA ALA A 329 12.24 -12.02 0.23
C ALA A 329 12.95 -11.21 -0.85
N CYS A 330 12.20 -10.51 -1.73
CA CYS A 330 12.75 -9.65 -2.76
C CYS A 330 13.61 -8.52 -2.16
N LEU A 331 13.14 -7.85 -1.10
CA LEU A 331 13.92 -6.79 -0.45
C LEU A 331 15.20 -7.32 0.23
N ALA A 332 15.15 -8.54 0.78
CA ALA A 332 16.33 -9.18 1.36
C ALA A 332 17.35 -9.54 0.26
N GLU A 333 16.92 -10.18 -0.83
CA GLU A 333 17.79 -10.52 -1.95
C GLU A 333 18.40 -9.28 -2.61
N LEU A 334 17.61 -8.22 -2.84
CA LEU A 334 18.13 -6.96 -3.37
C LEU A 334 19.19 -6.35 -2.44
N LYS A 335 18.99 -6.37 -1.12
CA LYS A 335 19.99 -5.88 -0.15
C LYS A 335 21.28 -6.69 -0.18
N GLU A 336 21.20 -8.01 -0.33
CA GLU A 336 22.40 -8.84 -0.44
C GLU A 336 23.18 -8.54 -1.73
N LEU A 337 22.48 -8.33 -2.84
CA LEU A 337 23.11 -7.90 -4.10
C LEU A 337 23.78 -6.52 -3.97
N GLN A 338 23.16 -5.58 -3.26
CA GLN A 338 23.77 -4.27 -2.95
C GLN A 338 25.06 -4.42 -2.14
N LYS A 339 25.10 -5.32 -1.14
CA LYS A 339 26.31 -5.58 -0.34
C LYS A 339 27.42 -6.26 -1.14
N ALA A 340 27.08 -7.22 -1.99
CA ALA A 340 28.06 -7.96 -2.81
C ALA A 340 28.84 -7.04 -3.76
N LYS A 341 28.17 -6.01 -4.30
CA LYS A 341 28.81 -4.95 -5.11
C LYS A 341 29.80 -4.12 -4.29
N ASN A 342 29.40 -3.68 -3.09
CA ASN A 342 30.24 -2.85 -2.22
C ASN A 342 31.50 -3.58 -1.70
N THR A 343 31.49 -4.91 -1.73
CA THR A 343 32.60 -5.77 -1.29
C THR A 343 33.50 -6.25 -2.43
N GLY A 344 33.17 -5.95 -3.69
CA GLY A 344 34.00 -6.28 -4.86
C GLY A 344 33.97 -7.77 -5.28
N THR A 345 33.02 -8.55 -4.78
CA THR A 345 33.02 -10.03 -4.85
C THR A 345 32.14 -10.60 -5.97
N VAL A 346 32.02 -9.93 -7.12
CA VAL A 346 31.13 -10.41 -8.21
C VAL A 346 31.92 -11.21 -9.24
N ASP A 347 31.81 -12.55 -9.16
CA ASP A 347 32.39 -13.48 -10.14
C ASP A 347 31.56 -13.48 -11.45
N ARG A 348 32.09 -12.83 -12.49
CA ARG A 348 31.34 -12.42 -13.68
C ARG A 348 31.43 -13.48 -14.79
N LYS A 349 30.78 -14.64 -14.64
CA LYS A 349 30.74 -15.69 -15.71
C LYS A 349 29.85 -15.39 -16.92
N GLU A 350 30.37 -14.59 -17.86
CA GLU A 350 30.13 -14.65 -19.32
C GLU A 350 29.14 -15.73 -19.84
N ARG A 351 27.87 -15.44 -20.15
CA ARG A 351 27.02 -16.35 -20.96
C ARG A 351 26.45 -15.56 -22.14
N SER A 352 26.89 -15.93 -23.33
CA SER A 352 26.47 -15.42 -24.63
C SER A 352 25.26 -16.20 -25.16
N VAL A 353 24.19 -15.53 -25.57
CA VAL A 353 23.09 -16.15 -26.34
C VAL A 353 22.61 -15.18 -27.42
N GLU A 354 22.49 -15.69 -28.66
CA GLU A 354 22.14 -14.98 -29.92
C GLU A 354 20.62 -14.74 -30.12
N THR A 355 19.91 -14.38 -29.06
CA THR A 355 18.58 -13.76 -29.13
C THR A 355 18.65 -12.47 -28.34
N ILE A 356 17.82 -11.45 -28.60
CA ILE A 356 17.76 -10.24 -27.76
C ILE A 356 17.29 -10.67 -26.36
N ASP A 357 18.24 -11.14 -25.56
CA ASP A 357 18.08 -11.66 -24.23
C ASP A 357 18.27 -10.49 -23.28
N LEU A 358 17.18 -9.77 -23.05
CA LEU A 358 17.11 -8.69 -22.07
C LEU A 358 17.34 -9.24 -20.64
N SER A 359 17.47 -10.55 -20.44
CA SER A 359 17.76 -11.20 -19.15
C SER A 359 19.23 -11.18 -18.73
N GLY A 360 20.10 -10.43 -19.43
CA GLY A 360 21.53 -10.26 -19.15
C GLY A 360 21.87 -9.93 -17.68
N ARG A 361 21.87 -10.99 -16.88
CA ARG A 361 22.12 -11.23 -15.45
C ARG A 361 21.28 -10.49 -14.39
N GLU A 362 20.49 -11.34 -13.73
CA GLU A 362 20.05 -11.35 -12.34
C GLU A 362 18.92 -10.42 -11.90
N TYR A 363 18.69 -9.23 -12.48
CA TYR A 363 17.70 -8.31 -11.88
C TYR A 363 16.31 -8.35 -12.50
N VAL A 364 16.19 -8.57 -13.81
CA VAL A 364 14.91 -8.49 -14.53
C VAL A 364 14.76 -9.63 -15.53
N THR A 365 13.56 -10.20 -15.58
CA THR A 365 13.15 -11.12 -16.64
C THR A 365 11.92 -10.55 -17.33
N LEU A 366 11.93 -10.55 -18.67
CA LEU A 366 10.85 -10.04 -19.51
C LEU A 366 10.14 -11.20 -20.18
N THR A 367 8.83 -11.31 -19.94
CA THR A 367 7.99 -12.34 -20.58
C THR A 367 6.99 -11.68 -21.51
N LYS A 368 6.96 -12.10 -22.77
CA LYS A 368 6.11 -11.49 -23.79
C LYS A 368 4.62 -11.66 -23.44
N LEU A 369 3.88 -10.55 -23.41
CA LEU A 369 2.43 -10.53 -23.21
C LEU A 369 1.72 -10.46 -24.56
N LYS A 370 0.50 -11.00 -24.64
CA LYS A 370 -0.41 -10.71 -25.76
C LYS A 370 -0.98 -9.30 -25.64
N ALA A 371 -1.36 -8.69 -26.76
CA ALA A 371 -1.83 -7.30 -26.80
C ALA A 371 -3.12 -7.10 -26.00
N GLU A 372 -4.08 -8.01 -26.18
CA GLU A 372 -5.33 -8.02 -25.43
C GLU A 372 -5.15 -8.20 -23.91
N ASN A 373 -3.94 -8.61 -23.48
CA ASN A 373 -3.66 -8.95 -22.09
C ASN A 373 -2.88 -7.90 -21.31
N LEU A 374 -2.43 -6.78 -21.90
CA LEU A 374 -1.62 -5.77 -21.18
C LEU A 374 -2.34 -5.23 -19.93
N PHE A 375 -3.52 -4.64 -20.14
CA PHE A 375 -4.28 -4.03 -19.05
C PHE A 375 -4.92 -5.10 -18.16
N ALA A 376 -5.25 -6.27 -18.70
CA ALA A 376 -5.69 -7.42 -17.90
C ALA A 376 -4.59 -7.92 -16.96
N HIS A 377 -3.34 -7.97 -17.42
CA HIS A 377 -2.18 -8.33 -16.59
C HIS A 377 -2.01 -7.34 -15.43
N ILE A 378 -2.05 -6.03 -15.70
CA ILE A 378 -1.96 -4.98 -14.67
C ILE A 378 -3.13 -5.07 -13.67
N ALA A 379 -4.35 -5.26 -14.17
CA ALA A 379 -5.57 -5.30 -13.36
C ALA A 379 -5.66 -6.55 -12.46
N THR A 380 -5.27 -7.71 -12.96
CA THR A 380 -5.45 -9.00 -12.26
C THR A 380 -4.41 -9.22 -11.16
N LEU A 381 -3.21 -8.67 -11.27
CA LEU A 381 -2.14 -8.94 -10.32
C LEU A 381 -2.49 -8.48 -8.91
N ASN A 382 -3.11 -7.31 -8.75
CA ASN A 382 -3.49 -6.79 -7.43
C ASN A 382 -4.46 -7.73 -6.69
N LEU A 383 -5.42 -8.31 -7.41
CA LEU A 383 -6.38 -9.27 -6.86
C LEU A 383 -5.70 -10.61 -6.55
N ASN A 384 -4.88 -11.13 -7.45
CA ASN A 384 -4.15 -12.39 -7.26
C ASN A 384 -3.19 -12.31 -6.06
N THR A 385 -2.51 -11.18 -5.88
CA THR A 385 -1.67 -10.90 -4.71
C THR A 385 -2.49 -10.99 -3.41
N PHE A 386 -3.68 -10.38 -3.38
CA PHE A 386 -4.54 -10.41 -2.19
C PHE A 386 -5.11 -11.81 -1.91
N ILE A 387 -5.55 -12.54 -2.95
CA ILE A 387 -5.98 -13.93 -2.85
C ILE A 387 -4.85 -14.79 -2.26
N THR A 388 -3.63 -14.65 -2.79
CA THR A 388 -2.44 -15.38 -2.32
C THR A 388 -2.16 -15.10 -0.85
N ASP A 389 -2.17 -13.83 -0.43
CA ASP A 389 -1.93 -13.44 0.96
C ASP A 389 -3.04 -13.94 1.91
N THR A 390 -4.30 -13.88 1.50
CA THR A 390 -5.42 -14.27 2.36
C THR A 390 -5.51 -15.78 2.56
N LYS A 391 -5.17 -16.59 1.55
CA LYS A 391 -5.00 -18.06 1.67
C LYS A 391 -3.93 -18.46 2.69
N ARG A 392 -3.04 -17.54 3.08
CA ARG A 392 -2.03 -17.80 4.11
C ARG A 392 -2.57 -17.71 5.52
N ILE A 393 -3.62 -16.93 5.73
CA ILE A 393 -4.21 -16.68 7.05
C ILE A 393 -5.58 -17.35 7.22
N ALA A 394 -6.35 -17.51 6.14
CA ALA A 394 -7.58 -18.28 6.07
C ALA A 394 -7.38 -19.37 5.02
N VAL A 395 -7.00 -20.56 5.48
CA VAL A 395 -6.42 -21.64 4.68
C VAL A 395 -7.51 -22.58 4.17
N PRO A 396 -7.67 -22.71 2.84
CA PRO A 396 -8.59 -23.69 2.27
C PRO A 396 -8.17 -25.13 2.62
N VAL A 397 -9.15 -26.03 2.86
CA VAL A 397 -8.87 -27.44 3.20
C VAL A 397 -7.99 -28.12 2.16
N ASN A 398 -8.20 -27.84 0.87
CA ASN A 398 -7.43 -28.45 -0.22
C ASN A 398 -5.97 -27.96 -0.32
N GLU A 399 -5.59 -26.91 0.42
CA GLU A 399 -4.24 -26.34 0.40
C GLU A 399 -3.45 -26.59 1.70
N VAL A 400 -4.08 -27.13 2.75
CA VAL A 400 -3.42 -27.36 4.07
C VAL A 400 -2.17 -28.24 4.01
N ASN A 401 -2.08 -29.14 3.03
CA ASN A 401 -0.99 -30.11 2.88
C ASN A 401 0.17 -29.60 2.02
N LEU A 402 0.10 -28.39 1.45
CA LEU A 402 1.19 -27.84 0.64
C LEU A 402 2.43 -27.54 1.53
N PRO A 403 3.66 -27.75 1.05
CA PRO A 403 4.88 -27.46 1.83
C PRO A 403 4.97 -26.02 2.34
N THR A 404 4.39 -25.07 1.60
CA THR A 404 4.23 -23.66 1.99
C THR A 404 3.28 -23.44 3.18
N HIS A 405 2.57 -24.49 3.63
CA HIS A 405 1.64 -24.50 4.77
C HIS A 405 2.21 -25.21 6.01
N ALA A 406 3.13 -26.17 5.85
CA ALA A 406 3.66 -26.98 6.96
C ALA A 406 4.31 -26.17 8.10
N ASN A 407 4.85 -24.98 7.82
CA ASN A 407 5.49 -24.10 8.82
C ASN A 407 4.53 -23.21 9.63
N ARG A 408 3.20 -23.27 9.41
CA ARG A 408 2.25 -22.28 9.97
C ARG A 408 1.81 -22.51 11.42
N ARG A 409 1.95 -23.75 11.93
CA ARG A 409 1.62 -24.11 13.33
C ARG A 409 2.78 -23.91 14.29
N ALA A 410 4.02 -24.12 13.83
CA ALA A 410 5.23 -24.09 14.67
C ALA A 410 5.50 -22.75 15.38
N ASN A 411 4.95 -21.63 14.88
CA ASN A 411 5.20 -20.27 15.43
C ASN A 411 3.90 -19.46 15.68
N SER A 412 2.76 -20.12 15.87
CA SER A 412 1.45 -19.47 16.00
C SER A 412 1.34 -18.49 17.19
N HIS A 413 2.14 -18.71 18.24
CA HIS A 413 2.23 -17.91 19.46
C HIS A 413 3.12 -16.67 19.32
N LEU A 414 4.01 -16.61 18.31
CA LEU A 414 4.92 -15.47 18.06
C LEU A 414 4.32 -14.38 17.15
N HIS A 415 3.15 -14.63 16.57
CA HIS A 415 2.50 -13.72 15.63
C HIS A 415 1.07 -13.42 16.09
N PRO A 416 0.82 -12.30 16.80
CA PRO A 416 -0.55 -11.86 17.07
C PRO A 416 -1.26 -11.64 15.72
N ARG A 417 -2.20 -12.51 15.36
CA ARG A 417 -2.82 -12.57 14.03
C ARG A 417 -3.89 -11.52 13.69
N PRO A 418 -4.57 -10.82 14.63
CA PRO A 418 -5.47 -9.72 14.25
C PRO A 418 -4.80 -8.69 13.32
N PRO A 419 -3.65 -8.07 13.67
CA PRO A 419 -3.06 -7.01 12.85
C PRO A 419 -2.69 -7.44 11.43
N VAL A 420 -2.43 -8.73 11.17
CA VAL A 420 -2.09 -9.21 9.82
C VAL A 420 -3.30 -9.23 8.91
N SER A 421 -4.45 -9.73 9.39
CA SER A 421 -5.70 -9.75 8.61
C SER A 421 -6.15 -8.34 8.24
N GLU A 422 -5.97 -7.40 9.17
CA GLU A 422 -6.23 -5.99 8.95
C GLU A 422 -5.28 -5.34 7.96
N GLN A 423 -3.98 -5.56 8.14
CA GLN A 423 -2.95 -5.02 7.28
C GLN A 423 -3.13 -5.50 5.84
N LEU A 424 -3.51 -6.77 5.64
CA LEU A 424 -3.74 -7.33 4.31
C LEU A 424 -4.90 -6.65 3.60
N THR A 425 -6.05 -6.51 4.26
CA THR A 425 -7.20 -5.81 3.70
C THR A 425 -6.89 -4.33 3.45
N TYR A 426 -6.18 -3.66 4.36
CA TYR A 426 -5.73 -2.28 4.18
C TYR A 426 -4.81 -2.14 2.96
N SER A 427 -3.79 -3.00 2.84
CA SER A 427 -2.84 -2.97 1.73
C SER A 427 -3.53 -3.25 0.39
N PHE A 428 -4.51 -4.17 0.36
CA PHE A 428 -5.31 -4.42 -0.83
C PHE A 428 -6.18 -3.23 -1.23
N ARG A 429 -6.84 -2.58 -0.26
CA ARG A 429 -7.60 -1.34 -0.50
C ARG A 429 -6.72 -0.26 -1.11
N LEU A 430 -5.54 -0.02 -0.53
CA LEU A 430 -4.58 0.95 -1.07
C LEU A 430 -4.13 0.57 -2.49
N ARG A 431 -3.84 -0.70 -2.78
CA ARG A 431 -3.42 -1.13 -4.12
C ARG A 431 -4.50 -0.93 -5.19
N LEU A 432 -5.76 -1.20 -4.87
CA LEU A 432 -6.88 -1.01 -5.81
C LEU A 432 -7.29 0.45 -5.97
N ARG A 433 -7.18 1.26 -4.90
CA ARG A 433 -7.50 2.70 -4.93
C ARG A 433 -6.42 3.56 -5.53
N SER A 434 -5.16 3.10 -5.49
CA SER A 434 -4.05 3.89 -5.98
C SER A 434 -4.20 4.13 -7.48
N SER A 435 -4.03 5.38 -7.85
CA SER A 435 -4.13 5.88 -9.20
C SER A 435 -3.04 6.92 -9.45
N PRO A 436 -2.85 7.36 -10.71
CA PRO A 436 -1.93 8.47 -11.00
C PRO A 436 -2.35 9.78 -10.31
N VAL A 437 -3.65 9.95 -10.05
CA VAL A 437 -4.18 11.10 -9.30
C VAL A 437 -3.61 11.13 -7.88
N ASP A 438 -3.47 9.96 -7.23
CA ASP A 438 -2.86 9.86 -5.91
C ASP A 438 -1.40 10.33 -5.93
N ALA A 439 -0.63 9.91 -6.94
CA ALA A 439 0.76 10.29 -7.08
C ALA A 439 0.90 11.81 -7.31
N LEU A 440 0.09 12.38 -8.21
CA LEU A 440 0.07 13.81 -8.49
C LEU A 440 -0.32 14.64 -7.26
N LEU A 441 -1.42 14.28 -6.58
CA LEU A 441 -1.84 14.97 -5.36
C LEU A 441 -0.79 14.84 -4.25
N SER A 442 -0.08 13.72 -4.17
CA SER A 442 0.99 13.50 -3.17
C SER A 442 2.23 14.39 -3.38
N GLU A 443 2.33 15.12 -4.50
CA GLU A 443 3.40 16.09 -4.72
C GLU A 443 3.19 17.39 -3.92
N LEU A 444 1.93 17.69 -3.55
CA LEU A 444 1.53 18.88 -2.78
C LEU A 444 0.94 18.50 -1.42
N PHE A 445 0.14 17.45 -1.36
CA PHE A 445 -0.57 17.03 -0.16
C PHE A 445 0.08 15.82 0.52
N THR A 446 -0.14 15.65 1.82
CA THR A 446 0.22 14.44 2.55
C THR A 446 -1.03 13.75 3.13
N GLY A 447 -0.99 12.41 3.21
CA GLY A 447 -2.14 11.60 3.66
C GLY A 447 -3.26 11.43 2.64
N VAL A 448 -2.97 11.65 1.34
CA VAL A 448 -3.92 11.50 0.22
C VAL A 448 -4.49 10.08 0.13
N GLU A 449 -3.77 9.08 0.64
CA GLU A 449 -4.16 7.68 0.63
C GLU A 449 -5.44 7.42 1.43
N GLU A 450 -5.70 8.25 2.45
CA GLU A 450 -6.88 8.16 3.31
C GLU A 450 -8.06 9.00 2.77
N TRP A 451 -7.88 9.78 1.70
CA TRP A 451 -8.95 10.55 1.09
C TRP A 451 -9.89 9.65 0.31
N THR A 452 -11.18 9.95 0.38
CA THR A 452 -12.23 9.40 -0.49
C THR A 452 -11.98 9.77 -1.96
N VAL A 453 -12.57 9.00 -2.88
CA VAL A 453 -12.52 9.31 -4.32
C VAL A 453 -13.08 10.71 -4.61
N GLU A 454 -14.15 11.12 -3.91
CA GLU A 454 -14.74 12.46 -4.07
C GLU A 454 -13.81 13.58 -3.61
N GLU A 455 -13.09 13.38 -2.50
CA GLU A 455 -12.09 14.34 -2.02
C GLU A 455 -10.91 14.46 -2.98
N LYS A 456 -10.42 13.35 -3.53
CA LYS A 456 -9.37 13.35 -4.55
C LYS A 456 -9.82 14.10 -5.81
N LYS A 457 -11.04 13.83 -6.27
CA LYS A 457 -11.65 14.53 -7.41
C LYS A 457 -11.73 16.03 -7.14
N LYS A 458 -12.28 16.42 -5.99
CA LYS A 458 -12.40 17.83 -5.60
C LYS A 458 -11.03 18.51 -5.54
N GLY A 459 -10.06 17.90 -4.86
CA GLY A 459 -8.71 18.47 -4.71
C GLY A 459 -7.99 18.66 -6.04
N LEU A 460 -8.08 17.68 -6.94
CA LEU A 460 -7.50 17.82 -8.28
C LEU A 460 -8.19 18.91 -9.09
N LEU A 461 -9.53 18.95 -9.11
CA LEU A 461 -10.27 19.97 -9.86
C LEU A 461 -9.94 21.39 -9.38
N GLN A 462 -9.84 21.61 -8.07
CA GLN A 462 -9.46 22.90 -7.50
C GLN A 462 -8.05 23.35 -7.95
N LEU A 463 -7.10 22.42 -8.06
CA LEU A 463 -5.77 22.73 -8.59
C LEU A 463 -5.79 23.07 -10.08
N LEU A 464 -6.56 22.33 -10.88
CA LEU A 464 -6.70 22.59 -12.30
C LEU A 464 -7.40 23.94 -12.57
N GLU A 465 -8.48 24.24 -11.85
CA GLU A 465 -9.19 25.52 -11.93
C GLU A 465 -8.28 26.70 -11.52
N LEU A 466 -7.50 26.53 -10.46
CA LEU A 466 -6.53 27.54 -10.04
C LEU A 466 -5.46 27.77 -11.11
N LYS A 467 -4.96 26.71 -11.77
CA LYS A 467 -4.01 26.84 -12.89
C LYS A 467 -4.63 27.62 -14.06
N GLU A 468 -5.86 27.33 -14.44
CA GLU A 468 -6.55 28.07 -15.52
C GLU A 468 -6.76 29.54 -15.17
N LEU A 469 -7.16 29.84 -13.94
CA LEU A 469 -7.30 31.21 -13.45
C LEU A 469 -5.98 31.97 -13.59
N ARG A 470 -4.86 31.36 -13.17
CA ARG A 470 -3.51 31.95 -13.26
C ARG A 470 -3.07 32.20 -14.70
N ASN A 471 -3.42 31.32 -15.63
CA ASN A 471 -3.11 31.49 -17.05
C ASN A 471 -3.92 32.62 -17.73
N GLN A 472 -5.04 33.06 -17.13
CA GLN A 472 -5.88 34.15 -17.64
C GLN A 472 -5.48 35.52 -17.10
N GLN A 473 -4.67 35.59 -16.04
CA GLN A 473 -4.23 36.86 -15.45
C GLN A 473 -3.08 37.48 -16.28
N PRO A 474 -3.18 38.76 -16.68
CA PRO A 474 -2.13 39.42 -17.44
C PRO A 474 -0.84 39.57 -16.61
N THR A 475 0.31 39.25 -17.19
CA THR A 475 1.63 39.53 -16.59
C THR A 475 1.94 41.03 -16.73
N SER A 476 1.37 41.91 -15.90
CA SER A 476 1.76 43.33 -15.88
C SER A 476 3.00 43.54 -14.99
N SER A 477 4.03 44.16 -15.57
CA SER A 477 5.31 44.47 -14.91
C SER A 477 5.46 45.94 -14.51
N SER A 478 4.34 46.66 -14.30
CA SER A 478 4.36 48.06 -13.85
C SER A 478 4.18 48.15 -12.34
N ALA A 479 5.01 48.96 -11.70
CA ALA A 479 5.10 49.14 -10.25
C ALA A 479 3.87 49.79 -9.56
N GLU A 480 2.73 49.92 -10.25
CA GLU A 480 1.53 50.60 -9.73
C GLU A 480 0.45 49.64 -9.20
N ASP A 481 0.67 48.33 -9.24
CA ASP A 481 -0.36 47.30 -9.00
C ASP A 481 -0.09 46.43 -7.75
N GLU A 482 0.18 47.03 -6.58
CA GLU A 482 0.28 46.25 -5.32
C GLU A 482 -1.01 45.44 -5.04
N GLU A 483 -2.19 45.99 -5.35
CA GLU A 483 -3.49 45.31 -5.22
C GLU A 483 -3.65 44.10 -6.16
N ASN A 484 -3.03 44.14 -7.36
CA ASN A 484 -3.11 43.06 -8.35
C ASN A 484 -2.18 41.91 -7.97
N SER A 485 -1.04 42.21 -7.32
CA SER A 485 -0.11 41.20 -6.80
C SER A 485 -0.71 40.31 -5.70
N ASP A 486 -1.59 40.88 -4.85
CA ASP A 486 -2.28 40.14 -3.79
C ASP A 486 -3.35 39.20 -4.37
N ALA A 487 -4.08 39.63 -5.40
CA ALA A 487 -4.99 38.78 -6.16
C ALA A 487 -4.26 37.66 -6.93
N GLN A 488 -3.03 37.91 -7.39
CA GLN A 488 -2.18 36.93 -8.07
C GLN A 488 -1.56 35.89 -7.13
N THR A 489 -1.67 36.06 -5.81
CA THR A 489 -1.09 35.15 -4.81
C THR A 489 -2.14 34.52 -3.89
N ARG A 490 -3.33 35.13 -3.79
CA ARG A 490 -4.45 34.60 -3.01
C ARG A 490 -4.85 33.20 -3.45
N LEU A 491 -4.96 32.29 -2.48
CA LEU A 491 -5.47 30.93 -2.67
C LEU A 491 -6.99 30.89 -2.54
N PRO A 492 -7.68 29.99 -3.26
CA PRO A 492 -9.08 29.69 -3.03
C PRO A 492 -9.35 29.22 -1.59
N ASP A 493 -10.56 29.50 -1.08
CA ASP A 493 -10.97 29.11 0.28
C ASP A 493 -10.86 27.59 0.54
N TYR A 494 -10.85 26.79 -0.52
CA TYR A 494 -10.55 25.35 -0.45
C TYR A 494 -9.28 25.04 0.36
N PHE A 495 -8.22 25.85 0.20
CA PHE A 495 -6.93 25.62 0.85
C PHE A 495 -6.94 25.97 2.35
N ASN A 496 -7.93 26.74 2.83
CA ASN A 496 -8.07 27.10 4.25
C ASN A 496 -8.37 25.88 5.16
N ALA A 497 -8.75 24.74 4.56
CA ALA A 497 -8.97 23.48 5.29
C ALA A 497 -7.68 22.69 5.57
N PHE A 498 -6.53 23.18 5.09
CA PHE A 498 -5.24 22.51 5.18
C PHE A 498 -4.30 23.25 6.12
N GLU A 499 -3.41 22.51 6.75
CA GLU A 499 -2.23 23.07 7.43
C GLU A 499 -0.98 22.72 6.65
N LEU A 500 0.00 23.63 6.68
CA LEU A 500 1.30 23.40 6.08
C LEU A 500 2.18 22.59 7.04
N VAL A 501 2.69 21.47 6.56
CA VAL A 501 3.47 20.52 7.35
C VAL A 501 4.79 20.21 6.66
N GLY A 502 5.86 20.10 7.44
CA GLY A 502 7.18 19.72 6.95
C GLY A 502 7.61 18.36 7.46
N ASN A 503 8.38 17.62 6.63
CA ASN A 503 9.15 16.49 7.13
C ASN A 503 10.49 17.01 7.65
N ARG A 504 10.88 16.69 8.89
CA ARG A 504 12.19 17.11 9.43
C ARG A 504 13.37 16.53 8.64
N GLU A 505 13.16 15.46 7.88
CA GLU A 505 14.18 14.79 7.07
C GLU A 505 14.33 15.39 5.65
N ASN A 506 13.31 16.08 5.14
CA ASN A 506 13.33 16.69 3.81
C ASN A 506 12.74 18.10 3.89
N THR A 507 13.46 19.11 3.41
CA THR A 507 13.04 20.52 3.36
C THR A 507 11.77 20.80 2.55
N ARG A 508 11.09 19.77 2.05
CA ARG A 508 9.84 19.86 1.28
C ARG A 508 8.65 19.96 2.23
N LEU A 509 7.84 21.00 2.00
CA LEU A 509 6.59 21.25 2.70
C LEU A 509 5.42 20.61 1.95
N PHE A 510 4.42 20.17 2.69
CA PHE A 510 3.20 19.56 2.19
C PHE A 510 1.97 20.16 2.86
N LEU A 511 0.83 20.07 2.21
CA LEU A 511 -0.46 20.43 2.79
C LEU A 511 -1.11 19.19 3.40
N TRP A 512 -1.48 19.24 4.68
CA TRP A 512 -2.21 18.18 5.35
C TRP A 512 -3.63 18.62 5.68
N LYS A 513 -4.61 17.80 5.31
CA LYS A 513 -6.00 17.98 5.74
C LYS A 513 -6.06 17.65 7.22
N ARG A 514 -6.50 18.57 8.08
CA ARG A 514 -6.56 18.41 9.55
C ARG A 514 -7.60 17.37 10.00
N ASP A 515 -7.40 16.14 9.57
CA ASP A 515 -8.34 15.03 9.67
C ASP A 515 -7.62 13.81 10.23
N LEU A 516 -8.07 13.39 11.41
CA LEU A 516 -7.53 12.24 12.12
C LEU A 516 -8.32 10.95 11.84
N ALA A 517 -9.36 10.97 11.00
CA ALA A 517 -10.20 9.78 10.77
C ALA A 517 -9.38 8.55 10.36
N GLY A 518 -8.39 8.69 9.48
CA GLY A 518 -7.48 7.61 9.06
C GLY A 518 -6.54 7.07 10.16
N TYR A 519 -6.38 7.82 11.26
CA TYR A 519 -5.51 7.45 12.38
C TYR A 519 -6.24 6.75 13.52
N GLN A 520 -7.57 6.65 13.44
CA GLN A 520 -8.39 6.06 14.48
C GLN A 520 -8.04 4.58 14.69
N GLN A 521 -7.91 4.19 15.96
CA GLN A 521 -7.79 2.80 16.34
C GLN A 521 -9.15 2.13 16.22
N ARG A 522 -9.15 0.86 15.80
CA ARG A 522 -10.38 0.07 15.69
C ARG A 522 -11.12 -0.04 17.01
N ASP A 523 -12.43 -0.19 16.93
CA ASP A 523 -13.33 -0.39 18.07
C ASP A 523 -12.90 -1.51 19.02
N VAL A 524 -12.29 -2.57 18.49
CA VAL A 524 -11.79 -3.68 19.31
C VAL A 524 -10.62 -3.24 20.20
N VAL A 525 -9.71 -2.42 19.68
CA VAL A 525 -8.61 -1.83 20.46
C VAL A 525 -9.18 -0.79 21.41
N ALA A 526 -10.04 0.10 20.92
CA ALA A 526 -10.70 1.13 21.72
C ALA A 526 -11.47 0.53 22.92
N SER A 527 -12.20 -0.57 22.73
CA SER A 527 -12.94 -1.27 23.80
C SER A 527 -12.01 -1.92 24.83
N ARG A 528 -10.87 -2.46 24.38
CA ARG A 528 -9.85 -3.01 25.29
C ARG A 528 -9.14 -1.92 26.07
N LEU A 529 -8.89 -0.76 25.45
CA LEU A 529 -8.33 0.40 26.13
C LEU A 529 -9.23 0.87 27.27
N LYS A 530 -10.56 0.86 27.08
CA LYS A 530 -11.53 1.22 28.13
C LYS A 530 -11.50 0.28 29.35
N THR A 531 -11.12 -1.00 29.15
CA THR A 531 -11.21 -2.03 30.19
C THR A 531 -9.85 -2.40 30.79
N SER A 532 -8.76 -2.21 30.06
CA SER A 532 -7.42 -2.68 30.44
C SER A 532 -6.31 -1.66 30.22
N GLY A 533 -6.61 -0.47 29.70
CA GLY A 533 -5.63 0.60 29.57
C GLY A 533 -5.22 1.14 30.94
N GLN A 534 -3.91 1.20 31.20
CA GLN A 534 -3.36 1.74 32.44
C GLN A 534 -2.86 3.16 32.19
N PRO A 535 -3.08 4.13 33.08
CA PRO A 535 -2.44 5.45 32.96
C PRO A 535 -0.92 5.30 32.89
N TYR A 536 -0.26 6.01 31.96
CA TYR A 536 1.19 5.98 31.84
C TYR A 536 1.89 6.64 33.05
N GLU A 537 1.30 7.72 33.56
CA GLU A 537 1.73 8.46 34.75
C GLU A 537 0.50 8.82 35.60
N ASP A 538 0.73 9.20 36.86
CA ASP A 538 -0.34 9.50 37.79
C ASP A 538 -1.14 10.74 37.33
N GLY A 539 -2.44 10.57 37.10
CA GLY A 539 -3.31 11.60 36.52
C GLY A 539 -3.13 11.86 35.02
N ALA A 540 -2.30 11.09 34.29
CA ALA A 540 -2.09 11.29 32.86
C ALA A 540 -3.21 10.70 32.00
N GLN A 541 -3.68 11.49 31.03
CA GLN A 541 -4.69 11.11 30.03
C GLN A 541 -4.14 10.17 28.92
N ILE A 542 -2.88 9.75 29.05
CA ILE A 542 -2.22 8.78 28.17
C ILE A 542 -2.39 7.39 28.77
N LEU A 543 -2.90 6.47 27.97
CA LEU A 543 -3.10 5.08 28.34
C LEU A 543 -1.98 4.21 27.76
N LEU A 544 -1.33 3.45 28.62
CA LEU A 544 -0.44 2.36 28.28
C LEU A 544 -1.25 1.06 28.10
N PHE A 545 -1.11 0.44 26.93
CA PHE A 545 -1.69 -0.87 26.63
C PHE A 545 -0.77 -1.65 25.70
N ASN A 546 -0.39 -2.87 26.08
CA ASN A 546 0.56 -3.71 25.33
C ASN A 546 1.85 -2.96 24.92
N SER A 547 2.45 -2.22 25.86
CA SER A 547 3.68 -1.44 25.65
C SER A 547 3.58 -0.36 24.57
N ARG A 548 2.36 0.13 24.28
CA ARG A 548 2.09 1.24 23.36
C ARG A 548 1.27 2.30 24.07
N TYR A 549 1.41 3.54 23.61
CA TYR A 549 0.74 4.70 24.19
C TYR A 549 -0.48 5.08 23.36
N PHE A 550 -1.57 5.40 24.04
CA PHE A 550 -2.82 5.78 23.42
C PHE A 550 -3.41 7.00 24.11
N ILE A 551 -4.17 7.78 23.34
CA ILE A 551 -4.98 8.89 23.85
C ILE A 551 -6.41 8.74 23.34
N TRP A 552 -7.33 9.43 24.01
CA TRP A 552 -8.68 9.62 23.53
C TRP A 552 -8.85 11.06 23.06
N ILE A 553 -9.33 11.23 21.84
CA ILE A 553 -9.79 12.54 21.35
C ILE A 553 -11.26 12.35 21.04
N LYS A 554 -12.13 13.01 21.82
CA LYS A 554 -13.58 12.76 21.85
C LYS A 554 -13.86 11.27 22.11
N ASP A 555 -14.59 10.59 21.24
CA ASP A 555 -14.99 9.18 21.39
C ASP A 555 -14.08 8.18 20.67
N SER A 556 -12.96 8.64 20.11
CA SER A 556 -12.06 7.79 19.32
C SER A 556 -10.68 7.66 19.99
N ALA A 557 -10.14 6.45 19.94
CA ALA A 557 -8.81 6.15 20.45
C ALA A 557 -7.75 6.31 19.36
N TYR A 558 -6.60 6.86 19.72
CA TYR A 558 -5.47 7.08 18.82
C TYR A 558 -4.19 6.55 19.45
N GLU A 559 -3.33 5.91 18.66
CA GLU A 559 -1.99 5.57 19.11
C GLU A 559 -1.08 6.78 18.98
N VAL A 560 -0.23 7.01 19.98
CA VAL A 560 0.74 8.09 19.99
C VAL A 560 2.14 7.60 20.30
N LYS A 561 3.14 8.38 19.89
CA LYS A 561 4.53 8.21 20.30
C LYS A 561 5.10 9.53 20.83
N PRO A 562 5.97 9.47 21.86
CA PRO A 562 6.65 10.65 22.33
C PRO A 562 7.59 11.20 21.25
N SER A 563 7.66 12.53 21.18
CA SER A 563 8.57 13.35 20.39
C SER A 563 9.18 14.41 21.34
N LEU A 564 10.30 15.03 20.95
CA LEU A 564 11.16 15.86 21.84
C LEU A 564 10.42 16.75 22.85
N LEU A 565 9.31 17.38 22.46
CA LEU A 565 8.47 18.21 23.33
C LEU A 565 6.96 17.91 23.23
N ASP A 566 6.55 16.94 22.42
CA ASP A 566 5.15 16.71 22.04
C ASP A 566 4.83 15.23 21.84
N TRP A 567 3.56 14.92 21.65
CA TRP A 567 3.10 13.60 21.22
C TRP A 567 2.69 13.64 19.76
N ARG A 568 2.99 12.55 19.04
CA ARG A 568 2.62 12.42 17.63
C ARG A 568 1.71 11.22 17.41
N VAL A 569 0.62 11.45 16.69
CA VAL A 569 -0.32 10.39 16.31
C VAL A 569 0.34 9.45 15.30
N VAL A 570 0.17 8.16 15.52
CA VAL A 570 0.72 7.09 14.67
C VAL A 570 -0.41 6.43 13.90
N HIS A 571 -0.25 6.37 12.58
CA HIS A 571 -1.20 5.66 11.74
C HIS A 571 -1.16 4.15 12.03
N PRO A 572 -2.31 3.46 12.16
CA PRO A 572 -2.36 2.05 12.56
C PRO A 572 -1.65 1.09 11.60
N PHE A 573 -1.73 1.35 10.28
CA PHE A 573 -1.22 0.47 9.23
C PHE A 573 -0.07 1.04 8.36
N ASN A 574 0.00 2.36 8.15
CA ASN A 574 1.01 3.02 7.33
C ASN A 574 2.09 3.70 8.19
N LYS A 575 3.23 3.04 8.38
CA LYS A 575 4.33 3.56 9.22
C LYS A 575 4.99 4.84 8.67
N SER A 576 4.85 5.07 7.37
CA SER A 576 5.39 6.21 6.62
C SER A 576 4.39 7.36 6.47
N ALA A 577 3.15 7.19 6.95
CA ALA A 577 2.18 8.27 6.99
C ALA A 577 2.73 9.45 7.82
N TYR A 578 2.26 10.66 7.48
CA TYR A 578 2.49 11.84 8.31
C TYR A 578 2.08 11.55 9.76
N ARG A 579 2.73 12.19 10.71
CA ARG A 579 2.47 11.97 12.13
C ARG A 579 2.09 13.31 12.76
N PRO A 580 0.79 13.65 12.75
CA PRO A 580 0.28 14.91 13.28
C PRO A 580 0.65 15.10 14.75
N TYR A 581 0.92 16.35 15.12
CA TYR A 581 1.18 16.73 16.51
C TYR A 581 -0.12 16.86 17.28
N VAL A 582 -0.10 16.43 18.54
CA VAL A 582 -1.19 16.64 19.49
C VAL A 582 -0.65 17.33 20.74
N MET A 583 -1.32 18.40 21.15
CA MET A 583 -0.92 19.15 22.35
C MET A 583 -1.32 18.41 23.63
N TYR A 584 -0.44 18.44 24.63
CA TYR A 584 -0.67 17.84 25.95
C TYR A 584 -1.77 18.54 26.76
N ARG A 585 -2.09 19.81 26.47
CA ARG A 585 -3.17 20.57 27.14
C ARG A 585 -4.47 20.51 26.34
N GLY A 586 -5.35 19.59 26.71
CA GLY A 586 -6.69 19.45 26.12
C GLY A 586 -6.79 18.47 24.93
N TRP A 587 -5.69 17.79 24.57
CA TRP A 587 -5.59 16.85 23.44
C TRP A 587 -6.35 17.31 22.19
N GLU A 588 -5.92 18.46 21.69
CA GLU A 588 -6.33 18.97 20.40
C GLU A 588 -5.13 18.89 19.43
N LEU A 589 -5.40 18.95 18.13
CA LEU A 589 -4.36 19.11 17.13
C LEU A 589 -3.60 20.40 17.40
N ALA A 590 -2.26 20.32 17.42
CA ALA A 590 -1.45 21.53 17.52
C ALA A 590 -1.80 22.48 16.36
N LYS A 591 -1.84 23.79 16.64
CA LYS A 591 -2.02 24.82 15.61
C LYS A 591 -0.68 25.19 15.02
#